data_AF-A0A954JQY7-F1
#
_entry.id   AF-A0A954JQY7-F1
#
_cell.length_a   1.000
_cell.length_b   1.000
_cell.length_c   1.000
_cell.angle_alpha   90.00
_cell.angle_beta   90.00
_cell.angle_gamma   90.00
#
_symmetry.space_group_name_H-M   'P 1'
#
loop_
_entity.id
_entity.type
_entity.pdbx_description
1 polymer ?
#
loop_
_entity_poly.entity_id
_entity_poly.type
_entity_poly.pdbx_seq_one_letter_code
_entity_poly.pdbx_strand_id
1 'polypeptide(L)'
;MGRRLPIALACLALGWFALGSGQQEDLPEFWQVMRRAVTKQELDKEFDSVLEHLANVPKERAHVPHRLSRVNLGLAEPWRPPALAADLKERLSSPLAVRMGAPMAGLLDHVAQVLDMPDLPSKAPLARLDELWKTIEAPRTRGQELLNALSEWIEEAHDQVESAHASLAPEERSLIFEEYQDFFDLFQARHDPEQEFDEVQVRTWLAYTGLLARMGSDRAHILAVADRMLALSHPTFMKSLAQRLADVKDPAARAEFGEDVLGVAGDADWNRVVLMGKGAGHADFSAALTIDLGGDDIYEQAAVADCEDVLVSIVIDLDGDDEYRSADPGPVFSAGGVALLVDRKGKDHYVA
;
A
#
# COMPACT_ATOMS: atom_id res chain seq x y z
N MET A 1 40.53 36.75 -33.03
CA MET A 1 39.85 36.76 -34.35
C MET A 1 39.47 35.31 -34.64
N GLY A 2 38.26 34.87 -34.30
CA GLY A 2 37.08 34.99 -35.17
C GLY A 2 36.97 33.69 -35.97
N ARG A 3 35.90 32.89 -35.90
CA ARG A 3 34.51 33.29 -36.01
C ARG A 3 33.59 32.29 -35.28
N ARG A 4 32.83 32.80 -34.31
CA ARG A 4 31.43 32.41 -34.11
C ARG A 4 30.62 33.14 -35.19
N LEU A 5 29.65 32.48 -35.81
CA LEU A 5 28.47 33.16 -36.38
C LEU A 5 27.30 32.16 -36.54
N PRO A 6 26.04 32.65 -36.47
CA PRO A 6 24.86 32.00 -35.89
C PRO A 6 23.68 31.97 -36.90
N ILE A 7 22.44 32.05 -36.37
CA ILE A 7 21.10 32.27 -37.00
C ILE A 7 20.28 30.96 -37.05
N ALA A 8 19.39 30.67 -36.09
CA ALA A 8 18.11 31.30 -35.69
C ALA A 8 16.89 30.81 -36.50
N LEU A 9 15.88 30.28 -35.79
CA LEU A 9 14.44 30.61 -35.85
C LEU A 9 13.74 29.68 -34.83
N ALA A 10 13.30 30.14 -33.65
CA ALA A 10 12.13 31.01 -33.36
C ALA A 10 10.79 30.25 -33.34
N CYS A 11 9.97 30.58 -32.33
CA CYS A 11 8.65 30.03 -31.91
C CYS A 11 8.79 29.02 -30.76
N LEU A 12 8.68 29.40 -29.48
CA LEU A 12 7.52 30.01 -28.83
C LEU A 12 7.97 30.86 -27.63
N ALA A 13 7.98 32.18 -27.81
CA ALA A 13 8.01 33.16 -26.72
C ALA A 13 6.74 34.01 -26.84
N LEU A 14 5.64 33.52 -26.29
CA LEU A 14 4.42 34.29 -26.03
C LEU A 14 3.80 33.72 -24.76
N GLY A 15 3.97 34.44 -23.65
CA GLY A 15 3.45 34.03 -22.34
C GLY A 15 4.25 34.52 -21.13
N TRP A 16 5.25 35.41 -21.30
CA TRP A 16 5.93 36.06 -20.19
C TRP A 16 5.52 37.53 -20.12
N PHE A 17 4.28 37.79 -19.72
CA PHE A 17 3.86 39.06 -19.12
C PHE A 17 2.53 38.82 -18.40
N ALA A 18 2.46 39.26 -17.14
CA ALA A 18 1.36 39.11 -16.18
C ALA A 18 1.35 37.82 -15.33
N LEU A 19 2.34 37.67 -14.44
CA LEU A 19 2.05 37.20 -13.08
C LEU A 19 2.17 38.43 -12.18
N GLY A 20 1.02 38.81 -11.62
CA GLY A 20 0.85 40.01 -10.84
C GLY A 20 1.76 40.05 -9.62
N SER A 21 1.99 41.28 -9.16
CA SER A 21 2.35 41.64 -7.79
C SER A 21 1.97 40.55 -6.79
N GLY A 22 2.98 39.94 -6.16
CA GLY A 22 2.79 38.97 -5.10
C GLY A 22 1.90 39.55 -4.01
N GLN A 23 0.65 39.10 -3.97
CA GLN A 23 -0.06 39.04 -2.70
C GLN A 23 0.67 37.97 -1.91
N GLN A 24 1.33 38.40 -0.85
CA GLN A 24 1.79 37.50 0.21
C GLN A 24 0.52 36.83 0.74
N GLU A 25 0.27 35.58 0.34
CA GLU A 25 -0.85 34.82 0.89
C GLU A 25 -0.71 34.83 2.41
N ASP A 26 -1.77 35.23 3.11
CA ASP A 26 -1.79 35.20 4.56
C ASP A 26 -1.45 33.79 5.04
N LEU A 27 -0.57 33.67 6.05
CA LEU A 27 -0.23 32.38 6.65
C LEU A 27 -1.52 31.61 6.99
N PRO A 28 -1.62 30.30 6.71
CA PRO A 28 -2.78 29.51 7.10
C PRO A 28 -3.05 29.59 8.61
N GLU A 29 -4.30 29.40 9.02
CA GLU A 29 -4.76 29.60 10.41
C GLU A 29 -3.88 28.89 11.45
N PHE A 30 -3.47 27.65 11.17
CA PHE A 30 -2.53 26.90 12.02
C PHE A 30 -1.21 27.66 12.25
N TRP A 31 -0.61 28.20 11.19
CA TRP A 31 0.66 28.94 11.28
C TRP A 31 0.51 30.31 11.93
N GLN A 32 -0.66 30.94 11.82
CA GLN A 32 -0.98 32.15 12.60
C GLN A 32 -1.05 31.84 14.10
N VAL A 33 -1.65 30.71 14.47
CA VAL A 33 -1.70 30.23 15.86
C VAL A 33 -0.30 29.89 16.37
N MET A 34 0.51 29.17 15.57
CA MET A 34 1.91 28.87 15.91
C MET A 34 2.73 30.14 16.09
N ARG A 35 2.61 31.13 15.20
CA ARG A 35 3.27 32.44 15.35
C ARG A 35 2.91 33.06 16.70
N ARG A 36 1.62 33.13 17.05
CA ARG A 36 1.19 33.66 18.37
C ARG A 36 1.76 32.88 19.55
N ALA A 37 1.97 31.58 19.42
CA ALA A 37 2.57 30.75 20.48
C ALA A 37 4.09 30.96 20.59
N VAL A 38 4.78 31.05 19.47
CA VAL A 38 6.22 31.31 19.35
C VAL A 38 6.56 32.72 19.85
N THR A 39 5.76 33.74 19.51
CA THR A 39 5.95 35.11 20.00
C THR A 39 5.89 35.18 21.52
N LYS A 40 5.09 34.35 22.18
CA LYS A 40 5.07 34.26 23.65
C LYS A 40 6.34 33.68 24.25
N GLN A 41 7.14 32.97 23.45
CA GLN A 41 8.44 32.41 23.84
C GLN A 41 9.62 33.22 23.28
N GLU A 42 9.36 34.38 22.65
CA GLU A 42 10.38 35.25 22.06
C GLU A 42 11.22 34.58 20.96
N LEU A 43 10.67 33.58 20.26
CA LEU A 43 11.33 32.80 19.20
C LEU A 43 10.97 33.28 17.77
N ASP A 44 10.54 34.53 17.61
CA ASP A 44 10.03 35.05 16.34
C ASP A 44 11.05 34.98 15.20
N LYS A 45 12.35 35.18 15.51
CA LYS A 45 13.43 35.15 14.52
C LYS A 45 13.69 33.74 14.00
N GLU A 46 13.72 32.76 14.88
CA GLU A 46 13.87 31.34 14.55
C GLU A 46 12.69 30.88 13.72
N PHE A 47 11.48 31.29 14.09
CA PHE A 47 10.28 30.98 13.34
C PHE A 47 10.29 31.63 11.96
N ASP A 48 10.60 32.92 11.84
CA ASP A 48 10.72 33.61 10.54
C ASP A 48 11.80 32.96 9.65
N SER A 49 12.93 32.53 10.24
CA SER A 49 13.98 31.78 9.53
C SER A 49 13.48 30.44 8.99
N VAL A 50 12.72 29.69 9.81
CA VAL A 50 12.04 28.46 9.35
C VAL A 50 11.06 28.78 8.22
N LEU A 51 10.29 29.87 8.34
CA LEU A 51 9.34 30.23 7.30
C LEU A 51 10.03 30.58 5.98
N GLU A 52 11.13 31.33 6.04
CA GLU A 52 11.93 31.73 4.88
C GLU A 52 12.62 30.52 4.23
N HIS A 53 13.17 29.61 5.04
CA HIS A 53 13.74 28.36 4.57
C HIS A 53 12.70 27.52 3.81
N LEU A 54 11.51 27.34 4.41
CA LEU A 54 10.40 26.61 3.79
C LEU A 54 9.91 27.29 2.50
N ALA A 55 9.80 28.62 2.48
CA ALA A 55 9.37 29.37 1.30
C ALA A 55 10.36 29.27 0.10
N ASN A 56 11.63 29.00 0.39
CA ASN A 56 12.70 28.81 -0.60
C ASN A 56 12.87 27.34 -1.04
N VAL A 57 12.13 26.40 -0.44
CA VAL A 57 12.05 25.03 -0.97
C VAL A 57 11.48 25.12 -2.40
N PRO A 58 12.17 24.56 -3.42
CA PRO A 58 11.80 24.77 -4.82
C PRO A 58 10.32 24.47 -5.10
N LYS A 59 9.59 25.48 -5.58
CA LYS A 59 8.18 25.36 -6.02
C LYS A 59 8.05 24.54 -7.30
N GLU A 60 9.08 24.57 -8.15
CA GLU A 60 9.19 23.74 -9.35
C GLU A 60 10.05 22.52 -9.05
N ARG A 61 9.47 21.54 -8.36
CA ARG A 61 9.96 20.16 -8.51
C ARG A 61 9.42 19.67 -9.85
N ALA A 62 10.29 19.10 -10.69
CA ALA A 62 9.92 18.60 -12.01
C ALA A 62 8.57 17.88 -11.91
N HIS A 63 7.53 18.42 -12.57
CA HIS A 63 6.21 17.80 -12.59
C HIS A 63 6.39 16.34 -12.99
N VAL A 64 6.23 15.41 -12.05
CA VAL A 64 6.16 13.98 -12.35
C VAL A 64 4.72 13.74 -12.74
N PRO A 65 4.39 13.51 -14.02
CA PRO A 65 3.03 13.25 -14.41
C PRO A 65 2.53 11.97 -13.71
N HIS A 66 1.27 11.99 -13.24
CA HIS A 66 0.52 10.83 -12.74
C HIS A 66 0.85 10.23 -11.36
N ARG A 67 1.64 10.84 -10.48
CA ARG A 67 2.01 10.16 -9.21
C ARG A 67 2.18 11.10 -8.03
N LEU A 68 1.24 11.00 -7.09
CA LEU A 68 1.26 11.65 -5.78
C LEU A 68 1.18 13.18 -5.85
N SER A 69 0.30 13.72 -6.69
CA SER A 69 0.03 15.17 -6.82
C SER A 69 -0.22 15.82 -5.47
N ARG A 70 -0.89 15.12 -4.55
CA ARG A 70 -1.10 15.53 -3.16
C ARG A 70 0.18 15.57 -2.32
N VAL A 71 1.08 14.60 -2.50
CA VAL A 71 2.39 14.60 -1.83
C VAL A 71 3.26 15.72 -2.39
N ASN A 72 3.32 15.85 -3.72
CA ASN A 72 4.02 16.93 -4.39
C ASN A 72 3.48 18.30 -3.97
N LEU A 73 2.16 18.43 -3.81
CA LEU A 73 1.53 19.64 -3.27
C LEU A 73 1.98 19.89 -1.83
N GLY A 74 2.00 18.88 -0.96
CA GLY A 74 2.50 19.01 0.41
C GLY A 74 3.98 19.39 0.48
N LEU A 75 4.79 18.89 -0.46
CA LEU A 75 6.23 19.16 -0.56
C LEU A 75 6.53 20.55 -1.18
N ALA A 76 5.73 20.99 -2.15
CA ALA A 76 5.87 22.29 -2.81
C ALA A 76 5.22 23.43 -2.02
N GLU A 77 4.21 23.11 -1.21
CA GLU A 77 3.52 24.04 -0.33
C GLU A 77 3.69 23.62 1.14
N PRO A 78 4.82 24.00 1.78
CA PRO A 78 5.21 23.51 3.11
C PRO A 78 4.23 23.88 4.24
N TRP A 79 3.24 24.72 3.94
CA TRP A 79 2.19 25.14 4.88
C TRP A 79 0.97 24.22 4.89
N ARG A 80 0.79 23.40 3.84
CA ARG A 80 -0.37 22.51 3.68
C ARG A 80 -0.32 21.18 4.43
N PRO A 81 0.81 20.67 4.97
CA PRO A 81 0.81 19.38 5.68
C PRO A 81 -0.27 19.25 6.78
N PRO A 82 -0.56 20.26 7.62
CA PRO A 82 -1.65 20.16 8.60
C PRO A 82 -3.03 19.98 7.95
N ALA A 83 -3.30 20.68 6.85
CA ALA A 83 -4.56 20.56 6.12
C ALA A 83 -4.67 19.20 5.40
N LEU A 84 -3.57 18.72 4.80
CA LEU A 84 -3.50 17.39 4.19
C LEU A 84 -3.70 16.28 5.22
N ALA A 85 -3.09 16.41 6.41
CA ALA A 85 -3.27 15.49 7.52
C ALA A 85 -4.71 15.50 8.05
N ALA A 86 -5.35 16.68 8.11
CA ALA A 86 -6.75 16.79 8.51
C ALA A 86 -7.70 16.11 7.51
N ASP A 87 -7.51 16.34 6.21
CA ASP A 87 -8.29 15.69 5.14
C ASP A 87 -8.09 14.16 5.15
N LEU A 88 -6.84 13.70 5.30
CA LEU A 88 -6.53 12.26 5.44
C LEU A 88 -7.24 11.67 6.66
N LYS A 89 -7.13 12.33 7.83
CA LYS A 89 -7.79 11.89 9.06
C LYS A 89 -9.31 11.82 8.87
N GLU A 90 -9.94 12.85 8.32
CA GLU A 90 -11.39 12.90 8.11
C GLU A 90 -11.87 11.72 7.25
N ARG A 91 -11.12 11.41 6.20
CA ARG A 91 -11.44 10.33 5.26
C ARG A 91 -11.22 8.95 5.84
N LEU A 92 -10.12 8.74 6.57
CA LEU A 92 -9.84 7.47 7.27
C LEU A 92 -10.80 7.23 8.45
N SER A 93 -11.26 8.30 9.11
CA SER A 93 -12.07 8.19 10.34
C SER A 93 -13.57 8.10 10.08
N SER A 94 -14.02 7.96 8.82
CA SER A 94 -15.44 7.96 8.40
C SER A 94 -16.36 7.40 9.50
N PRO A 95 -17.03 8.26 10.28
CA PRO A 95 -17.75 7.84 11.48
C PRO A 95 -18.91 6.91 11.16
N LEU A 96 -19.39 6.97 9.92
CA LEU A 96 -20.46 6.14 9.39
C LEU A 96 -19.97 4.74 9.03
N ALA A 97 -18.80 4.62 8.40
CA ALA A 97 -18.15 3.34 8.09
C ALA A 97 -17.77 2.59 9.39
N VAL A 98 -17.21 3.30 10.36
CA VAL A 98 -16.90 2.77 11.69
C VAL A 98 -18.18 2.32 12.43
N ARG A 99 -19.27 3.11 12.38
CA ARG A 99 -20.57 2.74 12.98
C ARG A 99 -21.23 1.54 12.33
N MET A 100 -21.09 1.38 11.01
CA MET A 100 -21.63 0.22 10.28
C MET A 100 -20.75 -1.03 10.42
N GLY A 101 -19.64 -0.94 11.17
CA GLY A 101 -18.72 -2.06 11.34
C GLY A 101 -17.99 -2.42 10.06
N ALA A 102 -17.71 -1.45 9.20
CA ALA A 102 -16.87 -1.61 8.01
C ALA A 102 -15.82 -0.50 8.01
N PRO A 103 -14.87 -0.51 8.97
CA PRO A 103 -13.95 0.61 9.20
C PRO A 103 -13.08 0.94 7.99
N MET A 104 -12.89 -0.02 7.07
CA MET A 104 -12.09 0.11 5.86
C MET A 104 -12.93 0.37 4.59
N ALA A 105 -14.26 0.51 4.71
CA ALA A 105 -15.12 0.78 3.54
C ALA A 105 -14.80 2.17 2.95
N GLY A 106 -14.52 2.20 1.65
CA GLY A 106 -14.11 3.43 0.94
C GLY A 106 -12.66 3.86 1.20
N LEU A 107 -11.88 3.05 1.95
CA LEU A 107 -10.45 3.30 2.16
C LEU A 107 -9.70 3.31 0.82
N LEU A 108 -9.93 2.29 -0.01
CA LEU A 108 -9.24 2.17 -1.30
C LEU A 108 -9.67 3.25 -2.29
N ASP A 109 -10.92 3.72 -2.21
CA ASP A 109 -11.34 4.89 -2.97
C ASP A 109 -10.52 6.13 -2.61
N HIS A 110 -10.20 6.28 -1.33
CA HIS A 110 -9.34 7.36 -0.88
C HIS A 110 -7.88 7.15 -1.30
N VAL A 111 -7.35 5.93 -1.15
CA VAL A 111 -5.98 5.58 -1.56
C VAL A 111 -5.78 5.86 -3.04
N ALA A 112 -6.69 5.42 -3.91
CA ALA A 112 -6.60 5.70 -5.34
C ALA A 112 -6.60 7.20 -5.66
N GLN A 113 -7.40 8.02 -4.96
CA GLN A 113 -7.33 9.48 -5.12
C GLN A 113 -5.97 10.06 -4.71
N VAL A 114 -5.34 9.53 -3.65
CA VAL A 114 -3.99 9.95 -3.23
C VAL A 114 -2.93 9.49 -4.24
N LEU A 115 -3.13 8.32 -4.86
CA LEU A 115 -2.27 7.75 -5.88
C LEU A 115 -2.54 8.32 -7.30
N ASP A 116 -3.35 9.37 -7.42
CA ASP A 116 -3.78 10.00 -8.68
C ASP A 116 -4.35 8.99 -9.70
N MET A 117 -5.11 8.02 -9.21
CA MET A 117 -5.78 7.03 -10.05
C MET A 117 -7.21 7.54 -10.34
N PRO A 118 -7.48 8.06 -11.55
CA PRO A 118 -8.77 8.68 -11.89
C PRO A 118 -9.92 7.67 -11.96
N ASP A 119 -9.59 6.39 -12.21
CA ASP A 119 -10.54 5.31 -12.40
C ASP A 119 -10.33 4.24 -11.32
N LEU A 120 -11.07 4.35 -10.21
CA LEU A 120 -11.25 3.22 -9.30
C LEU A 120 -12.18 2.19 -9.96
N PRO A 121 -11.85 0.89 -9.93
CA PRO A 121 -12.71 -0.13 -10.49
C PRO A 121 -13.54 -0.75 -9.39
N SER A 122 -14.38 0.05 -8.72
CA SER A 122 -15.59 -0.55 -8.12
C SER A 122 -16.51 -1.20 -9.18
N LYS A 123 -16.08 -1.28 -10.45
CA LYS A 123 -16.76 -1.82 -11.63
C LYS A 123 -15.94 -2.84 -12.45
N ALA A 124 -14.71 -3.22 -12.08
CA ALA A 124 -14.10 -4.39 -12.73
C ALA A 124 -15.00 -5.60 -12.44
N PRO A 125 -15.42 -6.38 -13.45
CA PRO A 125 -16.36 -7.48 -13.23
C PRO A 125 -15.62 -8.67 -12.59
N LEU A 126 -15.25 -8.53 -11.32
CA LEU A 126 -14.72 -9.58 -10.46
C LEU A 126 -15.87 -10.49 -9.97
N ALA A 127 -16.80 -10.82 -10.86
CA ALA A 127 -18.04 -11.51 -10.53
C ALA A 127 -17.77 -12.88 -9.89
N ARG A 128 -16.70 -13.56 -10.32
CA ARG A 128 -16.29 -14.85 -9.76
C ARG A 128 -15.82 -14.70 -8.31
N LEU A 129 -14.95 -13.73 -8.02
CA LEU A 129 -14.56 -13.40 -6.63
C LEU A 129 -15.79 -13.05 -5.77
N ASP A 130 -16.71 -12.23 -6.30
CA ASP A 130 -17.92 -11.82 -5.59
C ASP A 130 -18.88 -13.01 -5.35
N GLU A 131 -18.89 -14.01 -6.23
CA GLU A 131 -19.67 -15.24 -6.07
C GLU A 131 -19.05 -16.20 -5.04
N LEU A 132 -17.75 -16.42 -5.10
CA LEU A 132 -17.00 -17.24 -4.14
C LEU A 132 -17.12 -16.66 -2.72
N TRP A 133 -17.00 -15.33 -2.58
CA TRP A 133 -17.18 -14.66 -1.30
C TRP A 133 -18.56 -14.92 -0.67
N LYS A 134 -19.64 -14.99 -1.44
CA LYS A 134 -20.98 -15.31 -0.90
C LYS A 134 -21.03 -16.69 -0.24
N THR A 135 -20.23 -17.65 -0.72
CA THR A 135 -20.09 -18.97 -0.09
C THR A 135 -19.27 -18.86 1.20
N ILE A 136 -18.18 -18.10 1.20
CA ILE A 136 -17.33 -17.86 2.37
C ILE A 136 -18.06 -17.08 3.46
N GLU A 137 -18.88 -16.08 3.12
CA GLU A 137 -19.61 -15.28 4.11
C GLU A 137 -20.79 -16.04 4.72
N ALA A 138 -21.32 -17.05 4.02
CA ALA A 138 -22.45 -17.82 4.49
C ALA A 138 -22.13 -18.56 5.82
N PRO A 139 -22.90 -18.35 6.91
CA PRO A 139 -22.61 -18.96 8.21
C PRO A 139 -22.59 -20.49 8.24
N ARG A 140 -23.16 -21.13 7.21
CA ARG A 140 -23.22 -22.59 7.05
C ARG A 140 -21.89 -23.20 6.61
N THR A 141 -21.04 -22.43 5.92
CA THR A 141 -19.75 -22.91 5.39
C THR A 141 -18.75 -22.93 6.53
N ARG A 142 -18.23 -24.10 6.91
CA ARG A 142 -17.44 -24.29 8.14
C ARG A 142 -16.38 -25.38 7.96
N GLY A 143 -15.45 -25.49 8.91
CA GLY A 143 -14.44 -26.53 8.92
C GLY A 143 -13.59 -26.54 7.66
N GLN A 144 -13.25 -27.73 7.17
CA GLN A 144 -12.46 -27.90 5.95
C GLN A 144 -13.16 -27.31 4.70
N GLU A 145 -14.49 -27.32 4.65
CA GLU A 145 -15.24 -26.69 3.55
C GLU A 145 -14.95 -25.19 3.47
N LEU A 146 -14.81 -24.52 4.61
CA LEU A 146 -14.44 -23.10 4.65
C LEU A 146 -12.99 -22.88 4.20
N LEU A 147 -12.04 -23.71 4.63
CA LEU A 147 -10.65 -23.60 4.17
C LEU A 147 -10.53 -23.81 2.66
N ASN A 148 -11.22 -24.80 2.10
CA ASN A 148 -11.24 -25.04 0.66
C ASN A 148 -11.88 -23.89 -0.12
N ALA A 149 -12.97 -23.31 0.39
CA ALA A 149 -13.61 -22.16 -0.23
C ALA A 149 -12.72 -20.91 -0.19
N LEU A 150 -11.96 -20.70 0.88
CA LEU A 150 -10.97 -19.63 0.99
C LEU A 150 -9.81 -19.84 0.01
N SER A 151 -9.34 -21.08 -0.15
CA SER A 151 -8.27 -21.44 -1.09
C SER A 151 -8.68 -21.13 -2.53
N GLU A 152 -9.88 -21.57 -2.95
CA GLU A 152 -10.42 -21.27 -4.30
C GLU A 152 -10.57 -19.75 -4.52
N TRP A 153 -10.95 -19.00 -3.48
CA TRP A 153 -11.13 -17.55 -3.58
C TRP A 153 -9.82 -16.78 -3.67
N ILE A 154 -8.79 -17.22 -2.93
CA ILE A 154 -7.45 -16.65 -3.01
C ILE A 154 -6.77 -17.01 -4.34
N GLU A 155 -6.98 -18.23 -4.85
CA GLU A 155 -6.51 -18.63 -6.18
C GLU A 155 -7.10 -17.73 -7.28
N GLU A 156 -8.41 -17.52 -7.27
CA GLU A 156 -9.04 -16.57 -8.20
C GLU A 156 -8.49 -15.14 -8.01
N ALA A 157 -8.18 -14.71 -6.79
CA ALA A 157 -7.61 -13.39 -6.55
C ALA A 157 -6.21 -13.27 -7.15
N HIS A 158 -5.39 -14.31 -6.98
CA HIS A 158 -4.07 -14.43 -7.61
C HIS A 158 -4.18 -14.39 -9.13
N ASP A 159 -5.03 -15.21 -9.74
CA ASP A 159 -5.25 -15.26 -11.19
C ASP A 159 -5.66 -13.89 -11.75
N GLN A 160 -6.49 -13.14 -11.02
CA GLN A 160 -6.91 -11.80 -11.40
C GLN A 160 -5.74 -10.80 -11.38
N VAL A 161 -4.85 -10.89 -10.39
CA VAL A 161 -3.63 -10.07 -10.32
C VAL A 161 -2.63 -10.49 -11.40
N GLU A 162 -2.45 -11.80 -11.63
CA GLU A 162 -1.62 -12.33 -12.70
C GLU A 162 -2.09 -11.82 -14.07
N SER A 163 -3.41 -11.81 -14.31
CA SER A 163 -4.00 -11.31 -15.55
C SER A 163 -3.69 -9.82 -15.80
N ALA A 164 -3.57 -9.02 -14.73
CA ALA A 164 -3.17 -7.62 -14.81
C ALA A 164 -1.70 -7.45 -15.23
N HIS A 165 -0.86 -8.47 -14.98
CA HIS A 165 0.54 -8.52 -15.40
C HIS A 165 0.76 -9.20 -16.76
N ALA A 166 -0.29 -9.74 -17.37
CA ALA A 166 -0.18 -10.51 -18.62
C ALA A 166 0.40 -9.70 -19.80
N SER A 167 0.20 -8.38 -19.79
CA SER A 167 0.69 -7.48 -20.85
C SER A 167 2.14 -7.01 -20.67
N LEU A 168 2.74 -7.28 -19.50
CA LEU A 168 4.08 -6.82 -19.17
C LEU A 168 5.16 -7.64 -19.88
N ALA A 169 6.17 -6.94 -20.40
CA ALA A 169 7.38 -7.60 -20.90
C ALA A 169 8.21 -8.18 -19.74
N PRO A 170 9.06 -9.20 -19.97
CA PRO A 170 9.90 -9.78 -18.91
C PRO A 170 10.75 -8.74 -18.16
N GLU A 171 11.29 -7.75 -18.87
CA GLU A 171 12.08 -6.66 -18.28
C GLU A 171 11.21 -5.77 -17.38
N GLU A 172 9.92 -5.63 -17.69
CA GLU A 172 8.98 -4.84 -16.89
C GLU A 172 8.54 -5.59 -15.64
N ARG A 173 8.48 -6.92 -15.69
CA ARG A 173 8.24 -7.74 -14.50
C ARG A 173 9.46 -7.78 -13.58
N SER A 174 10.66 -7.91 -14.14
CA SER A 174 11.91 -7.80 -13.37
C SER A 174 12.02 -6.43 -12.67
N LEU A 175 11.60 -5.34 -13.34
CA LEU A 175 11.45 -4.04 -12.66
C LEU A 175 10.49 -4.11 -11.46
N ILE A 176 9.36 -4.81 -11.56
CA ILE A 176 8.41 -4.88 -10.43
C ILE A 176 8.93 -5.77 -9.31
N PHE A 177 9.43 -6.97 -9.61
CA PHE A 177 9.65 -8.04 -8.62
C PHE A 177 11.11 -8.20 -8.19
N GLU A 178 12.08 -7.73 -8.99
CA GLU A 178 13.50 -7.94 -8.70
C GLU A 178 14.24 -6.63 -8.41
N GLU A 179 13.89 -5.55 -9.10
CA GLU A 179 14.60 -4.26 -8.99
C GLU A 179 13.88 -3.24 -8.08
N TYR A 180 12.77 -3.60 -7.42
CA TYR A 180 11.93 -2.63 -6.71
C TYR A 180 12.66 -1.87 -5.59
N GLN A 181 13.68 -2.48 -4.97
CA GLN A 181 14.53 -1.83 -3.96
C GLN A 181 15.30 -0.66 -4.56
N ASP A 182 15.88 -0.83 -5.76
CA ASP A 182 16.57 0.25 -6.46
C ASP A 182 15.64 1.43 -6.75
N PHE A 183 14.37 1.15 -7.07
CA PHE A 183 13.37 2.21 -7.23
C PHE A 183 13.03 2.91 -5.91
N PHE A 184 12.88 2.15 -4.81
CA PHE A 184 12.58 2.72 -3.50
C PHE A 184 13.69 3.65 -3.02
N ASP A 185 14.94 3.22 -3.11
CA ASP A 185 16.12 4.02 -2.76
C ASP A 185 16.19 5.27 -3.64
N LEU A 186 15.97 5.11 -4.94
CA LEU A 186 15.96 6.22 -5.89
C LEU A 186 14.82 7.20 -5.63
N PHE A 187 13.64 6.70 -5.27
CA PHE A 187 12.48 7.51 -4.92
C PHE A 187 12.76 8.35 -3.67
N GLN A 188 13.32 7.74 -2.63
CA GLN A 188 13.73 8.45 -1.41
C GLN A 188 14.80 9.51 -1.71
N ALA A 189 15.86 9.13 -2.43
CA ALA A 189 16.96 10.02 -2.78
C ALA A 189 16.47 11.25 -3.57
N ARG A 190 15.47 11.10 -4.44
CA ARG A 190 14.90 12.19 -5.24
C ARG A 190 14.11 13.22 -4.44
N HIS A 191 13.80 12.94 -3.18
CA HIS A 191 13.20 13.91 -2.28
C HIS A 191 14.24 14.78 -1.57
N ASP A 192 15.53 14.44 -1.63
CA ASP A 192 16.64 15.28 -1.19
C ASP A 192 16.95 16.35 -2.25
N PRO A 193 16.82 17.66 -1.92
CA PRO A 193 17.08 18.74 -2.85
C PRO A 193 18.55 18.89 -3.25
N GLU A 194 19.49 18.32 -2.49
CA GLU A 194 20.93 18.41 -2.76
C GLU A 194 21.47 17.21 -3.57
N GLN A 195 20.64 16.19 -3.79
CA GLN A 195 21.04 14.97 -4.46
C GLN A 195 21.17 15.15 -5.98
N GLU A 196 22.34 14.82 -6.52
CA GLU A 196 22.56 14.66 -7.95
C GLU A 196 22.31 13.20 -8.37
N PHE A 197 21.81 13.00 -9.59
CA PHE A 197 21.51 11.69 -10.16
C PHE A 197 22.36 11.43 -11.40
N ASP A 198 22.92 10.23 -11.49
CA ASP A 198 23.64 9.80 -12.69
C ASP A 198 22.69 9.36 -13.82
N GLU A 199 23.25 9.09 -15.01
CA GLU A 199 22.46 8.68 -16.18
C GLU A 199 21.73 7.34 -15.98
N VAL A 200 22.27 6.44 -15.15
CA VAL A 200 21.68 5.13 -14.87
C VAL A 200 20.46 5.31 -13.98
N GLN A 201 20.60 6.05 -12.88
CA GLN A 201 19.52 6.41 -11.97
C GLN A 201 18.39 7.14 -12.69
N VAL A 202 18.71 8.10 -13.56
CA VAL A 202 17.69 8.79 -14.36
C VAL A 202 16.96 7.82 -15.29
N ARG A 203 17.67 6.86 -15.92
CA ARG A 203 17.05 5.85 -16.79
C ARG A 203 16.13 4.92 -15.99
N THR A 204 16.58 4.41 -14.85
CA THR A 204 15.78 3.56 -13.95
C THR A 204 14.51 4.29 -13.53
N TRP A 205 14.62 5.55 -13.06
CA TRP A 205 13.46 6.38 -12.73
C TRP A 205 12.45 6.48 -13.87
N LEU A 206 12.92 6.77 -15.09
CA LEU A 206 12.06 6.91 -16.26
C LEU A 206 11.40 5.58 -16.64
N ALA A 207 12.10 4.46 -16.50
CA ALA A 207 11.55 3.14 -16.74
C ALA A 207 10.39 2.83 -15.78
N TYR A 208 10.59 2.99 -14.47
CA TYR A 208 9.54 2.78 -13.48
C TYR A 208 8.35 3.73 -13.66
N THR A 209 8.61 5.03 -13.76
CA THR A 209 7.54 6.01 -13.89
C THR A 209 6.75 5.82 -15.18
N GLY A 210 7.42 5.48 -16.29
CA GLY A 210 6.80 5.13 -17.56
C GLY A 210 5.95 3.87 -17.48
N LEU A 211 6.48 2.80 -16.88
CA LEU A 211 5.79 1.52 -16.68
C LEU A 211 4.48 1.75 -15.93
N LEU A 212 4.60 2.35 -14.76
CA LEU A 212 3.45 2.49 -13.89
C LEU A 212 2.38 3.44 -14.51
N ALA A 213 2.78 4.43 -15.33
CA ALA A 213 1.83 5.29 -16.06
C ALA A 213 1.05 4.51 -17.13
N ARG A 214 1.69 3.52 -17.78
CA ARG A 214 1.04 2.61 -18.74
C ARG A 214 0.12 1.61 -18.05
N MET A 215 0.47 1.12 -16.86
CA MET A 215 -0.32 0.19 -16.05
C MET A 215 -1.55 0.84 -15.38
N GLY A 216 -2.10 1.94 -15.89
CA GLY A 216 -3.19 2.67 -15.23
C GLY A 216 -4.42 1.78 -14.95
N SER A 217 -4.90 1.05 -15.97
CA SER A 217 -6.02 0.10 -15.85
C SER A 217 -5.67 -1.13 -15.03
N ASP A 218 -4.45 -1.65 -15.18
CA ASP A 218 -4.01 -2.87 -14.53
C ASP A 218 -3.84 -2.65 -13.02
N ARG A 219 -3.22 -1.53 -12.63
CA ARG A 219 -3.16 -1.08 -11.23
C ARG A 219 -4.54 -0.88 -10.63
N ALA A 220 -5.46 -0.33 -11.41
CA ALA A 220 -6.83 -0.17 -10.95
C ALA A 220 -7.43 -1.56 -10.67
N HIS A 221 -7.31 -2.52 -11.60
CA HIS A 221 -7.78 -3.89 -11.42
C HIS A 221 -7.20 -4.56 -10.17
N ILE A 222 -5.90 -4.43 -9.92
CA ILE A 222 -5.24 -4.93 -8.71
C ILE A 222 -5.85 -4.31 -7.45
N LEU A 223 -6.12 -3.00 -7.44
CA LEU A 223 -6.82 -2.35 -6.32
C LEU A 223 -8.24 -2.86 -6.12
N ALA A 224 -8.96 -3.25 -7.17
CA ALA A 224 -10.27 -3.88 -7.01
C ALA A 224 -10.17 -5.30 -6.43
N VAL A 225 -9.14 -6.06 -6.76
CA VAL A 225 -8.88 -7.35 -6.09
C VAL A 225 -8.59 -7.10 -4.60
N ALA A 226 -7.72 -6.13 -4.28
CA ALA A 226 -7.43 -5.75 -2.90
C ALA A 226 -8.70 -5.33 -2.12
N ASP A 227 -9.63 -4.62 -2.76
CA ASP A 227 -10.93 -4.26 -2.17
C ASP A 227 -11.76 -5.47 -1.76
N ARG A 228 -11.75 -6.53 -2.57
CA ARG A 228 -12.41 -7.79 -2.21
C ARG A 228 -11.69 -8.49 -1.06
N MET A 229 -10.36 -8.47 -1.05
CA MET A 229 -9.56 -9.07 0.03
C MET A 229 -9.82 -8.42 1.39
N LEU A 230 -10.16 -7.11 1.42
CA LEU A 230 -10.58 -6.43 2.64
C LEU A 230 -11.82 -7.04 3.30
N ALA A 231 -12.60 -7.86 2.59
CA ALA A 231 -13.72 -8.57 3.19
C ALA A 231 -13.30 -9.53 4.31
N LEU A 232 -12.05 -10.02 4.29
CA LEU A 232 -11.45 -10.79 5.38
C LEU A 232 -11.33 -9.97 6.68
N SER A 233 -11.18 -8.65 6.60
CA SER A 233 -11.10 -7.78 7.77
C SER A 233 -12.48 -7.46 8.40
N HIS A 234 -13.58 -7.87 7.74
CA HIS A 234 -14.92 -7.48 8.16
C HIS A 234 -15.27 -7.99 9.57
N PRO A 235 -15.65 -7.10 10.52
CA PRO A 235 -16.03 -7.47 11.88
C PRO A 235 -17.07 -8.57 12.01
N THR A 236 -18.05 -8.65 11.10
CA THR A 236 -19.07 -9.71 11.10
C THR A 236 -18.48 -11.07 10.77
N PHE A 237 -17.64 -11.14 9.74
CA PHE A 237 -16.91 -12.34 9.35
C PHE A 237 -15.95 -12.77 10.47
N MET A 238 -15.10 -11.84 10.93
CA MET A 238 -14.12 -12.06 12.01
C MET A 238 -14.73 -12.59 13.31
N LYS A 239 -15.86 -12.04 13.75
CA LYS A 239 -16.54 -12.49 14.99
C LYS A 239 -16.93 -13.96 14.99
N SER A 240 -17.13 -14.56 13.81
CA SER A 240 -17.55 -15.95 13.66
C SER A 240 -16.44 -16.88 13.18
N LEU A 241 -15.32 -16.35 12.68
CA LEU A 241 -14.30 -17.12 11.97
C LEU A 241 -13.75 -18.27 12.83
N ALA A 242 -13.22 -17.96 14.02
CA ALA A 242 -12.66 -18.97 14.93
C ALA A 242 -13.66 -20.09 15.26
N GLN A 243 -14.93 -19.74 15.49
CA GLN A 243 -15.97 -20.74 15.77
C GLN A 243 -16.24 -21.62 14.54
N ARG A 244 -16.18 -21.06 13.33
CA ARG A 244 -16.42 -21.79 12.08
C ARG A 244 -15.29 -22.76 11.74
N LEU A 245 -14.07 -22.50 12.22
CA LEU A 245 -12.88 -23.32 11.98
C LEU A 245 -12.52 -24.27 13.14
N ALA A 246 -13.21 -24.18 14.28
CA ALA A 246 -12.87 -24.93 15.50
C ALA A 246 -12.83 -26.47 15.35
N ASP A 247 -13.53 -27.02 14.36
CA ASP A 247 -13.62 -28.47 14.13
C ASP A 247 -12.55 -29.00 13.15
N VAL A 248 -11.73 -28.12 12.55
CA VAL A 248 -10.66 -28.52 11.63
C VAL A 248 -9.56 -29.23 12.40
N LYS A 249 -9.20 -30.44 11.93
CA LYS A 249 -8.07 -31.23 12.44
C LYS A 249 -7.49 -32.04 11.30
N ASP A 250 -6.25 -31.76 10.94
CA ASP A 250 -5.50 -32.46 9.92
C ASP A 250 -4.13 -32.91 10.48
N PRO A 251 -4.00 -34.18 10.90
CA PRO A 251 -2.73 -34.72 11.38
C PRO A 251 -1.61 -34.70 10.32
N ALA A 252 -1.93 -34.73 9.03
CA ALA A 252 -0.93 -34.66 7.98
C ALA A 252 -0.36 -33.25 7.86
N ALA A 253 -1.24 -32.23 7.86
CA ALA A 253 -0.83 -30.83 7.87
C ALA A 253 0.06 -30.50 9.08
N ARG A 254 -0.31 -30.97 10.27
CA ARG A 254 0.51 -30.80 11.49
C ARG A 254 1.91 -31.38 11.34
N ALA A 255 2.03 -32.56 10.71
CA ALA A 255 3.32 -33.20 10.52
C ALA A 255 4.21 -32.49 9.49
N GLU A 256 3.60 -31.79 8.54
CA GLU A 256 4.28 -31.10 7.45
C GLU A 256 4.64 -29.65 7.81
N PHE A 257 3.70 -28.89 8.36
CA PHE A 257 3.82 -27.44 8.56
C PHE A 257 4.08 -27.03 10.03
N GLY A 258 3.94 -27.94 10.99
CA GLY A 258 4.28 -27.69 12.39
C GLY A 258 3.20 -28.09 13.38
N GLU A 259 3.60 -28.23 14.64
CA GLU A 259 2.77 -28.81 15.71
C GLU A 259 1.49 -28.03 16.03
N ASP A 260 1.47 -26.73 15.76
CA ASP A 260 0.29 -25.87 15.99
C ASP A 260 -0.64 -25.76 14.77
N VAL A 261 -0.22 -26.25 13.60
CA VAL A 261 -1.07 -26.25 12.40
C VAL A 261 -2.23 -27.23 12.55
N LEU A 262 -3.45 -26.71 12.40
CA LEU A 262 -4.70 -27.45 12.54
C LEU A 262 -5.23 -27.97 11.20
N GLY A 263 -4.95 -27.29 10.09
CA GLY A 263 -5.40 -27.69 8.77
C GLY A 263 -4.83 -26.85 7.65
N VAL A 264 -4.82 -27.43 6.45
CA VAL A 264 -4.38 -26.77 5.22
C VAL A 264 -5.40 -27.02 4.10
N ALA A 265 -5.53 -26.06 3.20
CA ALA A 265 -6.19 -26.21 1.91
C ALA A 265 -5.31 -25.60 0.81
N GLY A 266 -5.54 -25.98 -0.45
CA GLY A 266 -4.67 -25.62 -1.56
C GLY A 266 -3.48 -26.57 -1.70
N ASP A 267 -2.92 -26.61 -2.90
CA ASP A 267 -1.84 -27.52 -3.31
C ASP A 267 -0.59 -26.79 -3.81
N ALA A 268 -0.65 -25.47 -3.95
CA ALA A 268 0.44 -24.61 -4.35
C ALA A 268 0.56 -23.40 -3.43
N ASP A 269 1.72 -22.77 -3.40
CA ASP A 269 1.99 -21.65 -2.49
C ASP A 269 1.00 -20.48 -2.67
N TRP A 270 0.61 -20.18 -3.91
CA TRP A 270 -0.31 -19.09 -4.26
C TRP A 270 -1.80 -19.34 -3.96
N ASN A 271 -2.21 -20.59 -3.68
CA ASN A 271 -3.57 -20.91 -3.24
C ASN A 271 -3.61 -21.56 -1.85
N ARG A 272 -2.46 -21.72 -1.19
CA ARG A 272 -2.35 -22.38 0.11
C ARG A 272 -2.99 -21.52 1.19
N VAL A 273 -3.93 -22.12 1.92
CA VAL A 273 -4.54 -21.58 3.13
C VAL A 273 -4.10 -22.42 4.31
N VAL A 274 -3.44 -21.81 5.29
CA VAL A 274 -2.97 -22.48 6.51
C VAL A 274 -3.79 -21.99 7.71
N LEU A 275 -4.30 -22.93 8.50
CA LEU A 275 -4.97 -22.65 9.77
C LEU A 275 -4.06 -23.04 10.93
N MET A 276 -3.63 -22.06 11.70
CA MET A 276 -2.90 -22.20 12.95
C MET A 276 -3.84 -22.24 14.15
N GLY A 277 -3.32 -22.74 15.25
CA GLY A 277 -4.04 -23.12 16.44
C GLY A 277 -4.05 -22.04 17.49
N LYS A 278 -3.64 -22.42 18.70
CA LYS A 278 -3.67 -21.55 19.91
C LYS A 278 -2.41 -21.70 20.74
N GLY A 279 -1.46 -22.49 20.26
CA GLY A 279 -0.20 -22.75 20.90
C GLY A 279 0.88 -21.94 20.21
N ALA A 280 1.97 -21.68 20.92
CA ALA A 280 3.12 -21.02 20.32
C ALA A 280 3.69 -21.88 19.17
N GLY A 281 3.79 -21.27 18.01
CA GLY A 281 4.33 -21.83 16.78
C GLY A 281 5.36 -20.90 16.13
N HIS A 282 5.81 -21.34 14.96
CA HIS A 282 6.73 -20.62 14.12
C HIS A 282 6.29 -20.82 12.67
N ALA A 283 5.77 -19.76 12.07
CA ALA A 283 5.31 -19.73 10.70
C ALA A 283 6.48 -19.39 9.77
N ASP A 284 7.23 -20.43 9.38
CA ASP A 284 8.25 -20.40 8.31
C ASP A 284 7.81 -21.32 7.17
N PHE A 285 6.73 -20.89 6.50
CA PHE A 285 6.18 -21.57 5.34
C PHE A 285 5.57 -20.55 4.38
N SER A 286 5.58 -20.89 3.10
CA SER A 286 4.93 -20.08 2.06
C SER A 286 3.43 -20.37 2.04
N ALA A 287 2.61 -19.33 2.14
CA ALA A 287 1.15 -19.44 2.05
C ALA A 287 0.53 -18.13 1.54
N ALA A 288 -0.52 -18.26 0.74
CA ALA A 288 -1.27 -17.11 0.26
C ALA A 288 -2.25 -16.57 1.32
N LEU A 289 -2.72 -17.41 2.24
CA LEU A 289 -3.50 -16.99 3.41
C LEU A 289 -3.14 -17.81 4.66
N THR A 290 -2.65 -17.15 5.69
CA THR A 290 -2.47 -17.73 7.03
C THR A 290 -3.57 -17.20 7.96
N ILE A 291 -4.23 -18.10 8.67
CA ILE A 291 -5.25 -17.79 9.67
C ILE A 291 -4.80 -18.35 11.00
N ASP A 292 -4.51 -17.49 11.95
CA ASP A 292 -4.15 -17.84 13.29
C ASP A 292 -5.30 -17.58 14.27
N LEU A 293 -5.64 -18.58 15.07
CA LEU A 293 -6.69 -18.48 16.08
C LEU A 293 -6.15 -17.99 17.43
N GLY A 294 -4.84 -17.89 17.53
CA GLY A 294 -4.05 -17.18 18.52
C GLY A 294 -2.80 -17.94 18.95
N GLY A 295 -2.10 -17.43 19.97
CA GLY A 295 -0.83 -18.02 20.39
C GLY A 295 0.18 -16.93 20.67
N ASP A 296 1.43 -17.30 20.91
CA ASP A 296 2.53 -16.32 20.91
C ASP A 296 3.52 -16.87 19.88
N ASP A 297 3.36 -16.42 18.64
CA ASP A 297 3.89 -17.00 17.42
C ASP A 297 4.96 -16.10 16.81
N ILE A 298 5.83 -16.73 16.01
CA ILE A 298 6.83 -16.03 15.21
C ILE A 298 6.49 -16.22 13.75
N TYR A 299 6.31 -15.12 13.03
CA TYR A 299 6.05 -15.11 11.60
C TYR A 299 7.28 -14.68 10.83
N GLU A 300 7.73 -15.51 9.89
CA GLU A 300 8.74 -15.13 8.91
C GLU A 300 8.01 -14.67 7.63
N GLN A 301 8.28 -13.44 7.18
CA GLN A 301 7.69 -12.83 5.97
C GLN A 301 6.15 -12.75 5.98
N ALA A 302 5.56 -12.27 7.07
CA ALA A 302 4.12 -12.13 7.20
C ALA A 302 3.51 -11.20 6.13
N ALA A 303 2.57 -11.74 5.36
CA ALA A 303 1.84 -11.02 4.33
C ALA A 303 2.76 -10.35 3.30
N VAL A 304 3.76 -11.08 2.81
CA VAL A 304 4.68 -10.59 1.75
C VAL A 304 4.32 -11.23 0.39
N ALA A 305 4.14 -10.40 -0.63
CA ALA A 305 3.86 -10.79 -2.02
C ALA A 305 4.81 -10.03 -2.98
N ASP A 306 6.08 -10.44 -3.00
CA ASP A 306 7.18 -9.75 -3.71
C ASP A 306 7.76 -10.52 -4.89
N CYS A 307 7.13 -11.64 -5.29
CA CYS A 307 7.55 -12.46 -6.42
C CYS A 307 6.39 -12.74 -7.38
N GLU A 308 6.70 -13.17 -8.61
CA GLU A 308 5.69 -13.50 -9.63
C GLU A 308 4.84 -14.73 -9.26
N ASP A 309 5.38 -15.64 -8.45
CA ASP A 309 4.71 -16.89 -8.09
C ASP A 309 3.59 -16.65 -7.07
N VAL A 310 3.75 -15.71 -6.13
CA VAL A 310 2.78 -15.41 -5.06
C VAL A 310 2.40 -13.94 -5.07
N LEU A 311 1.31 -13.64 -5.78
CA LEU A 311 0.81 -12.28 -5.99
C LEU A 311 -0.20 -11.82 -4.94
N VAL A 312 -0.69 -12.73 -4.08
CA VAL A 312 -1.60 -12.43 -2.98
C VAL A 312 -1.08 -13.13 -1.73
N SER A 313 -0.84 -12.36 -0.67
CA SER A 313 -0.33 -12.87 0.61
C SER A 313 -1.02 -12.17 1.78
N ILE A 314 -1.71 -12.96 2.60
CA ILE A 314 -2.59 -12.45 3.65
C ILE A 314 -2.33 -13.19 4.95
N VAL A 315 -2.27 -12.45 6.06
CA VAL A 315 -2.22 -13.02 7.41
C VAL A 315 -3.39 -12.47 8.22
N ILE A 316 -4.11 -13.35 8.89
CA ILE A 316 -5.17 -13.02 9.84
C ILE A 316 -4.75 -13.59 11.19
N ASP A 317 -4.43 -12.70 12.11
CA ASP A 317 -4.10 -13.04 13.49
C ASP A 317 -5.19 -12.46 14.42
N LEU A 318 -5.73 -13.34 15.27
CA LEU A 318 -6.90 -13.04 16.09
C LEU A 318 -6.59 -12.70 17.56
N ASP A 319 -5.48 -13.18 18.13
CA ASP A 319 -5.16 -13.05 19.56
C ASP A 319 -3.75 -13.58 19.87
N GLY A 320 -2.82 -12.76 20.33
CA GLY A 320 -1.49 -13.26 20.70
C GLY A 320 -0.54 -12.17 21.12
N ASP A 321 0.63 -12.47 21.67
CA ASP A 321 1.72 -11.48 21.72
C ASP A 321 2.82 -11.96 20.73
N ASP A 322 2.67 -11.61 19.45
CA ASP A 322 3.40 -12.21 18.33
C ASP A 322 4.65 -11.41 17.90
N GLU A 323 5.56 -12.08 17.18
CA GLU A 323 6.72 -11.46 16.55
C GLU A 323 6.69 -11.61 15.03
N TYR A 324 6.56 -10.49 14.33
CA TYR A 324 6.53 -10.40 12.88
C TYR A 324 7.92 -10.02 12.36
N ARG A 325 8.63 -10.99 11.78
CA ARG A 325 9.98 -10.81 11.22
C ARG A 325 9.91 -10.76 9.71
N SER A 326 10.60 -9.80 9.11
CA SER A 326 10.76 -9.73 7.66
C SER A 326 12.08 -9.04 7.34
N ALA A 327 12.66 -9.38 6.20
CA ALA A 327 13.73 -8.54 5.64
C ALA A 327 13.12 -7.24 5.08
N ASP A 328 13.96 -6.26 4.76
CA ASP A 328 13.56 -5.08 4.00
C ASP A 328 12.72 -5.49 2.77
N PRO A 329 11.56 -4.86 2.54
CA PRO A 329 11.07 -3.62 3.15
C PRO A 329 10.18 -3.78 4.40
N GLY A 330 10.15 -4.98 5.00
CA GLY A 330 9.37 -5.30 6.20
C GLY A 330 8.10 -6.11 5.91
N PRO A 331 7.32 -6.45 6.96
CA PRO A 331 6.09 -7.22 6.81
C PRO A 331 5.02 -6.40 6.08
N VAL A 332 4.01 -7.10 5.54
CA VAL A 332 2.88 -6.47 4.82
C VAL A 332 3.34 -5.71 3.58
N PHE A 333 4.25 -6.31 2.82
CA PHE A 333 4.78 -5.75 1.58
C PHE A 333 4.25 -6.47 0.35
N SER A 334 4.00 -5.73 -0.73
CA SER A 334 3.75 -6.34 -2.03
C SER A 334 4.43 -5.57 -3.15
N ALA A 335 5.05 -6.31 -4.06
CA ALA A 335 5.56 -5.80 -5.31
C ALA A 335 4.56 -6.16 -6.42
N GLY A 336 3.73 -5.20 -6.84
CA GLY A 336 2.70 -5.46 -7.87
C GLY A 336 1.56 -6.40 -7.45
N GLY A 337 1.57 -6.94 -6.23
CA GLY A 337 0.56 -7.85 -5.70
C GLY A 337 -0.43 -7.21 -4.72
N VAL A 338 -1.00 -8.06 -3.87
CA VAL A 338 -1.86 -7.69 -2.74
C VAL A 338 -1.30 -8.31 -1.47
N ALA A 339 -0.92 -7.45 -0.52
CA ALA A 339 -0.54 -7.84 0.84
C ALA A 339 -1.55 -7.32 1.86
N LEU A 340 -1.97 -8.15 2.81
CA LEU A 340 -2.87 -7.76 3.89
C LEU A 340 -2.52 -8.46 5.20
N LEU A 341 -2.30 -7.69 6.26
CA LEU A 341 -2.23 -8.19 7.63
C LEU A 341 -3.44 -7.70 8.42
N VAL A 342 -4.18 -8.63 9.00
CA VAL A 342 -5.29 -8.38 9.92
C VAL A 342 -4.89 -8.86 11.30
N ASP A 343 -4.17 -8.01 12.04
CA ASP A 343 -3.87 -8.18 13.46
C ASP A 343 -5.01 -7.54 14.29
N ARG A 344 -5.54 -8.31 15.25
CA ARG A 344 -6.72 -7.94 16.04
C ARG A 344 -6.41 -7.57 17.48
N LYS A 345 -5.54 -8.32 18.14
CA LYS A 345 -5.36 -8.26 19.58
C LYS A 345 -3.99 -8.81 19.92
N GLY A 346 -3.29 -8.06 20.74
CA GLY A 346 -1.98 -8.47 21.15
C GLY A 346 -1.11 -7.31 21.54
N LYS A 347 0.12 -7.65 21.90
CA LYS A 347 1.23 -6.71 22.00
C LYS A 347 2.37 -7.18 21.13
N ASP A 348 2.15 -7.00 19.85
CA ASP A 348 3.00 -7.60 18.84
C ASP A 348 4.23 -6.75 18.56
N HIS A 349 5.30 -7.42 18.15
CA HIS A 349 6.57 -6.81 17.79
C HIS A 349 6.80 -6.98 16.30
N TYR A 350 7.06 -5.86 15.62
CA TYR A 350 7.31 -5.81 14.19
C TYR A 350 8.79 -5.50 13.95
N VAL A 351 9.50 -6.45 13.35
CA VAL A 351 10.94 -6.42 13.13
C VAL A 351 11.20 -6.46 11.62
N ALA A 352 11.78 -5.37 11.10
CA ALA A 352 12.26 -5.23 9.72
C ALA A 352 13.79 -5.10 9.70
#